data_AF-A0A2G5MIK2-F1
#
_entry.id   AF-A0A2G5MIK2-F1
#
_cell.length_a   1.000
_cell.length_b   1.000
_cell.length_c   1.000
_cell.angle_alpha   90.00
_cell.angle_beta   90.00
_cell.angle_gamma   90.00
#
_symmetry.space_group_name_H-M   'P 1'
#
loop_
_entity.id
_entity.type
_entity.pdbx_description
1 polymer ?
#
loop_
_entity_poly.entity_id
_entity_poly.type
_entity_poly.pdbx_seq_one_letter_code
_entity_poly.pdbx_strand_id
1 'polypeptide(L)'
;MTRLRFIPIQLNYYPHTNEALFAIALWPVLFAVGCWQTPQIAQFLNTQGLEISTLQVFLAGFGAYLFLLSKHSVFNRRYFKRHAVDIAWNNRLCEVEQEMVASGQAGTDMHRAVMSEIVQLRKQLGFLVDTDNFYRRLKILIDVMSWLRSKLK
;
A
#
# COMPACT_ATOMS: atom_id res chain seq x y z
N MET A 1 -23.14 25.48 -16.72
CA MET A 1 -22.94 25.19 -15.28
C MET A 1 -22.86 23.67 -15.07
N THR A 2 -21.72 23.04 -15.40
CA THR A 2 -21.65 21.56 -15.49
C THR A 2 -20.21 21.05 -15.31
N ARG A 3 -19.48 21.40 -14.23
CA ARG A 3 -18.11 20.83 -14.00
C ARG A 3 -17.67 20.66 -12.55
N LEU A 4 -18.57 20.45 -11.59
CA LEU A 4 -18.18 20.26 -10.17
C LEU A 4 -18.68 18.97 -9.50
N ARG A 5 -19.41 18.10 -10.22
CA ARG A 5 -19.93 16.84 -9.65
C ARG A 5 -19.02 15.61 -9.83
N PHE A 6 -17.86 15.75 -10.49
CA PHE A 6 -16.98 14.60 -10.81
C PHE A 6 -15.85 14.35 -9.79
N ILE A 7 -15.63 15.27 -8.85
CA ILE A 7 -14.55 15.19 -7.86
C ILE A 7 -14.84 14.19 -6.71
N PRO A 8 -16.06 14.04 -6.17
CA PRO A 8 -16.26 13.18 -4.99
C PRO A 8 -16.24 11.68 -5.31
N ILE A 9 -16.41 11.28 -6.57
CA ILE A 9 -16.38 9.85 -6.96
C ILE A 9 -14.94 9.32 -6.98
N GLN A 10 -13.96 10.14 -7.38
CA GLN A 10 -12.55 9.74 -7.37
C GLN A 10 -11.97 9.67 -5.94
N LEU A 11 -12.51 10.44 -4.99
CA LEU A 11 -12.12 10.37 -3.57
C LEU A 11 -12.59 9.09 -2.86
N ASN A 12 -13.63 8.44 -3.37
CA ASN A 12 -14.13 7.15 -2.86
C ASN A 12 -13.56 5.95 -3.65
N TYR A 13 -12.73 6.19 -4.66
CA TYR A 13 -12.06 5.12 -5.39
C TYR A 13 -10.89 4.64 -4.53
N TYR A 14 -10.98 3.42 -4.00
CA TYR A 14 -9.83 2.78 -3.39
C TYR A 14 -8.79 2.56 -4.49
N PRO A 15 -7.60 3.19 -4.41
CA PRO A 15 -6.58 3.01 -5.42
C PRO A 15 -6.18 1.54 -5.48
N HIS A 16 -5.88 1.05 -6.67
CA HIS A 16 -5.42 -0.32 -6.82
C HIS A 16 -4.14 -0.52 -5.99
N THR A 17 -3.93 -1.72 -5.45
CA THR A 17 -2.79 -2.05 -4.58
C THR A 17 -1.45 -1.50 -5.09
N ASN A 18 -1.20 -1.56 -6.40
CA ASN A 18 0.04 -1.08 -7.01
C ASN A 18 0.18 0.44 -6.98
N GLU A 19 -0.91 1.17 -7.21
CA GLU A 19 -0.94 2.63 -7.18
C GLU A 19 -0.71 3.14 -5.75
N ALA A 20 -1.33 2.48 -4.77
CA ALA A 20 -1.11 2.77 -3.36
C ALA A 20 0.35 2.53 -2.94
N LEU A 21 0.95 1.42 -3.37
CA LEU A 21 2.36 1.12 -3.10
C LEU A 21 3.30 2.11 -3.78
N PHE A 22 3.01 2.47 -5.04
CA PHE A 22 3.79 3.46 -5.77
C PHE A 22 3.71 4.83 -5.09
N ALA A 23 2.52 5.29 -4.72
CA ALA A 23 2.33 6.53 -3.98
C ALA A 23 3.12 6.51 -2.66
N ILE A 24 3.16 5.38 -1.97
CA ILE A 24 3.89 5.23 -0.70
C ILE A 24 5.40 5.22 -0.88
N ALA A 25 5.90 4.60 -1.94
CA ALA A 25 7.31 4.63 -2.28
C ALA A 25 7.74 6.03 -2.77
N LEU A 26 6.85 6.73 -3.48
CA LEU A 26 7.10 8.04 -4.09
C LEU A 26 7.03 9.18 -3.06
N TRP A 27 6.17 9.08 -2.05
CA TRP A 27 6.00 10.12 -1.02
C TRP A 27 7.28 10.50 -0.29
N PRO A 28 8.11 9.56 0.19
CA PRO A 28 9.43 9.87 0.77
C PRO A 28 10.36 10.57 -0.20
N VAL A 29 10.32 10.21 -1.49
CA VAL A 29 11.17 10.83 -2.54
C VAL A 29 10.72 12.26 -2.78
N LEU A 30 9.41 12.50 -2.95
CA LEU A 30 8.85 13.84 -3.10
C LEU A 30 9.08 14.70 -1.86
N PHE A 31 8.99 14.11 -0.67
CA PHE A 31 9.28 14.79 0.58
C PHE A 31 10.77 15.15 0.69
N ALA A 32 11.68 14.27 0.28
CA ALA A 32 13.11 14.57 0.22
C ALA A 32 13.43 15.70 -0.76
N VAL A 33 12.84 15.67 -1.96
CA VAL A 33 12.96 16.73 -2.96
C VAL A 33 12.40 18.04 -2.43
N GLY A 34 11.24 18.01 -1.76
CA GLY A 34 10.65 19.15 -1.07
C GLY A 34 11.61 19.73 -0.02
N CYS A 35 12.11 18.92 0.91
CA CYS A 35 13.08 19.38 1.91
C CYS A 35 14.34 19.99 1.29
N TRP A 36 14.81 19.47 0.14
CA TRP A 36 15.95 20.02 -0.58
C TRP A 36 15.64 21.36 -1.26
N GLN A 37 14.47 21.47 -1.88
CA GLN A 37 14.05 22.68 -2.63
C GLN A 37 13.54 23.80 -1.71
N THR A 38 13.00 23.48 -0.53
CA THR A 38 12.48 24.44 0.44
C THR A 38 13.15 24.29 1.81
N PRO A 39 14.41 24.77 1.96
CA PRO A 39 15.15 24.74 3.24
C PRO A 39 14.54 25.64 4.33
N GLN A 40 13.48 26.40 4.01
CA GLN A 40 12.81 27.38 4.86
C GLN A 40 12.36 26.80 6.20
N ILE A 41 11.98 25.51 6.25
CA ILE A 41 11.55 24.85 7.49
C ILE A 41 12.73 24.68 8.46
N ALA A 42 13.89 24.22 7.97
CA ALA A 42 15.09 24.09 8.79
C ALA A 42 15.60 25.47 9.24
N GLN A 43 15.55 26.46 8.34
CA GLN A 43 15.91 27.84 8.66
C GLN A 43 14.99 28.45 9.73
N PHE A 44 13.68 28.25 9.63
CA PHE A 44 12.72 28.70 10.64
C PHE A 44 12.97 28.05 12.00
N LEU A 45 13.24 26.74 12.05
CA LEU A 45 13.56 26.06 13.31
C LEU A 45 14.88 26.55 13.92
N ASN A 46 15.88 26.82 13.08
CA ASN A 46 17.14 27.45 13.50
C ASN A 46 16.92 28.84 14.09
N THR A 47 16.01 29.64 13.54
CA THR A 47 15.67 30.96 14.14
C THR A 47 15.00 30.87 15.51
N GLN A 48 14.45 29.71 15.87
CA GLN A 48 13.94 29.44 17.22
C GLN A 48 14.99 28.84 18.16
N GLY A 49 16.27 28.83 17.76
CA GLY A 49 17.39 28.34 18.57
C GLY A 49 17.59 26.83 18.54
N LEU A 50 16.87 26.12 17.67
CA LEU A 50 17.04 24.68 17.46
C LEU A 50 17.98 24.48 16.27
N GLU A 51 19.26 24.16 16.51
CA GLU A 51 20.25 23.84 15.45
C GLU A 51 19.87 22.54 14.73
N ILE A 52 18.91 22.63 13.80
CA ILE A 52 18.32 21.52 13.07
C ILE A 52 18.73 21.59 11.61
N SER A 53 19.31 20.49 11.12
CA SER A 53 19.65 20.34 9.71
C SER A 53 18.45 19.87 8.88
N THR A 54 18.45 20.18 7.58
CA THR A 54 17.45 19.71 6.61
C THR A 54 17.31 18.18 6.61
N LEU A 55 18.42 17.47 6.85
CA LEU A 55 18.44 16.01 6.99
C LEU A 55 17.65 15.52 8.21
N GLN A 56 17.75 16.22 9.34
CA GLN A 56 17.00 15.87 10.55
C GLN A 56 15.49 16.14 10.37
N VAL A 57 15.12 17.22 9.68
CA VAL A 57 13.71 17.49 9.31
C VAL A 57 13.16 16.37 8.41
N PHE A 58 13.96 15.96 7.42
CA PHE A 58 13.60 14.84 6.54
C PHE A 58 13.40 13.54 7.33
N LEU A 59 14.37 13.18 8.18
CA LEU A 59 14.30 11.95 8.99
C LEU A 59 13.11 11.96 9.96
N ALA A 60 12.78 13.11 10.56
CA ALA A 60 11.62 13.25 11.43
C ALA A 60 10.30 13.05 10.67
N GLY A 61 10.16 13.69 9.49
CA GLY A 61 8.98 13.51 8.64
C GLY A 61 8.85 12.09 8.10
N PHE A 62 9.96 11.47 7.69
CA PHE A 62 10.00 10.08 7.27
C PHE A 62 9.65 9.11 8.42
N GLY A 63 10.13 9.37 9.63
CA GLY A 63 9.78 8.61 10.82
C GLY A 63 8.28 8.69 11.16
N ALA A 64 7.71 9.90 11.11
CA ALA A 64 6.27 10.10 11.31
C ALA A 64 5.43 9.37 10.25
N TYR A 65 5.89 9.41 8.99
CA TYR A 65 5.27 8.70 7.88
C TYR A 65 5.25 7.18 8.10
N LEU A 66 6.38 6.57 8.45
CA LEU A 66 6.47 5.14 8.75
C LEU A 66 5.61 4.74 9.97
N PHE A 67 5.55 5.60 10.98
CA PHE A 67 4.71 5.38 12.16
C PHE A 67 3.22 5.36 11.80
N LEU A 68 2.74 6.34 11.03
CA LEU A 68 1.36 6.41 10.57
C LEU A 68 1.00 5.22 9.69
N LEU A 69 1.91 4.82 8.80
CA LEU A 69 1.74 3.65 7.95
C LEU A 69 1.62 2.35 8.76
N SER A 70 2.42 2.23 9.82
CA SER A 70 2.36 1.10 10.76
C SER A 70 1.04 1.10 11.55
N LYS A 71 0.55 2.26 11.98
CA LYS A 71 -0.75 2.38 12.66
C LYS A 71 -1.91 2.03 11.74
N HIS A 72 -1.86 2.41 10.47
CA HIS A 72 -2.84 2.03 9.45
C HIS A 72 -2.97 0.49 9.36
N SER A 73 -1.84 -0.24 9.39
CA SER A 73 -1.83 -1.70 9.45
C SER A 73 -2.50 -2.26 10.69
N VAL A 74 -2.21 -1.68 11.87
CA VAL A 74 -2.77 -2.14 13.15
C VAL A 74 -4.28 -1.89 13.24
N PHE A 75 -4.78 -0.75 12.78
CA PHE A 75 -6.22 -0.45 12.80
C PHE A 75 -7.03 -1.39 11.91
N ASN A 76 -6.48 -1.74 10.74
CA ASN A 76 -7.13 -2.69 9.86
C ASN A 76 -7.05 -4.15 10.36
N ARG A 77 -6.14 -4.47 11.29
CA ARG A 77 -5.92 -5.84 11.81
C ARG A 77 -7.17 -6.49 12.42
N ARG A 78 -8.07 -5.73 13.04
CA ARG A 78 -9.33 -6.29 13.59
C ARG A 78 -10.29 -6.73 12.48
N TYR A 79 -10.37 -5.97 11.39
CA TYR A 79 -11.16 -6.34 10.21
C TYR A 79 -10.55 -7.54 9.48
N PHE A 80 -9.21 -7.58 9.36
CA PHE A 80 -8.50 -8.74 8.81
C PHE A 80 -8.70 -10.02 9.61
N LYS A 81 -8.67 -9.95 10.94
CA LYS A 81 -8.88 -11.14 11.78
C LYS A 81 -10.26 -11.76 11.58
N ARG A 82 -11.30 -10.96 11.37
CA ARG A 82 -12.67 -11.45 11.18
C ARG A 82 -12.85 -12.18 9.86
N HIS A 83 -12.13 -11.76 8.82
CA HIS A 83 -12.22 -12.32 7.46
C HIS A 83 -10.98 -13.13 7.06
N ALA A 84 -10.14 -13.53 8.02
CA ALA A 84 -8.87 -14.19 7.74
C ALA A 84 -9.03 -15.50 6.95
N VAL A 85 -10.10 -16.25 7.26
CA VAL A 85 -10.43 -17.52 6.57
C VAL A 85 -10.81 -17.25 5.11
N ASP A 86 -11.73 -16.32 4.88
CA ASP A 86 -12.19 -15.93 3.55
C ASP A 86 -11.05 -15.37 2.69
N ILE A 87 -10.16 -14.58 3.28
CA ILE A 87 -8.98 -14.02 2.60
C ILE A 87 -7.99 -15.15 2.25
N ALA A 88 -7.72 -16.07 3.17
CA ALA A 88 -6.87 -17.23 2.90
C ALA A 88 -7.43 -18.11 1.78
N TRP A 89 -8.76 -18.32 1.79
CA TRP A 89 -9.45 -19.08 0.77
C TRP A 89 -9.37 -18.41 -0.61
N ASN A 90 -9.66 -17.11 -0.69
CA ASN A 90 -9.51 -16.34 -1.92
C ASN A 90 -8.07 -16.40 -2.47
N ASN A 91 -7.05 -16.32 -1.61
CA ASN A 91 -5.66 -16.44 -2.05
C ASN A 91 -5.35 -17.81 -2.65
N ARG A 92 -5.83 -18.88 -2.03
CA ARG A 92 -5.66 -20.24 -2.54
C ARG A 92 -6.37 -20.45 -3.87
N LEU A 93 -7.56 -19.90 -4.04
CA LEU A 93 -8.26 -19.96 -5.33
C LEU A 93 -7.52 -19.20 -6.43
N CYS A 94 -6.90 -18.06 -6.12
CA CYS A 94 -6.04 -17.36 -7.07
C CYS A 94 -4.80 -18.19 -7.47
N GLU A 95 -4.19 -18.93 -6.53
CA GLU A 95 -3.06 -19.83 -6.84
C GLU A 95 -3.52 -20.97 -7.76
N VAL A 96 -4.66 -21.60 -7.45
CA VAL A 96 -5.27 -22.64 -8.29
C VAL A 96 -5.61 -22.10 -9.68
N GLU A 97 -6.17 -20.89 -9.78
CA GLU A 97 -6.45 -20.26 -11.08
C GLU A 97 -5.17 -20.09 -11.90
N GLN A 98 -4.08 -19.62 -11.29
CA GLN A 98 -2.79 -19.48 -11.98
C GLN A 98 -2.23 -20.81 -12.45
N GLU A 99 -2.34 -21.88 -11.64
CA GLU A 99 -1.92 -23.23 -12.03
C GLU A 99 -2.79 -23.80 -13.15
N MET A 100 -4.10 -23.56 -13.13
CA MET A 100 -5.03 -23.95 -14.19
C MET A 100 -4.73 -23.22 -15.50
N VAL A 101 -4.39 -21.92 -15.44
CA VAL A 101 -3.97 -21.16 -16.61
C VAL A 101 -2.63 -21.68 -17.14
N ALA A 102 -1.64 -21.89 -16.26
CA ALA A 102 -0.32 -22.39 -16.64
C ALA A 102 -0.35 -23.81 -17.24
N SER A 103 -1.29 -24.65 -16.79
CA SER A 103 -1.51 -25.99 -17.33
C SER A 103 -2.42 -26.03 -18.57
N GLY A 104 -2.80 -24.87 -19.11
CA GLY A 104 -3.60 -24.76 -20.34
C GLY A 104 -5.09 -25.09 -20.16
N GLN A 105 -5.56 -25.17 -18.91
CA GLN A 105 -6.97 -25.44 -18.58
C GLN A 105 -7.84 -24.16 -18.55
N ALA A 106 -7.31 -23.05 -19.05
CA ALA A 106 -8.03 -21.79 -19.15
C ALA A 106 -9.31 -21.96 -19.98
N GLY A 107 -10.42 -21.43 -19.46
CA GLY A 107 -11.72 -21.43 -20.15
C GLY A 107 -12.53 -22.73 -20.01
N THR A 108 -11.99 -23.77 -19.37
CA THR A 108 -12.76 -24.97 -18.99
C THR A 108 -13.89 -24.63 -18.01
N ASP A 109 -14.90 -25.50 -17.89
CA ASP A 109 -16.00 -25.30 -16.94
C ASP A 109 -15.50 -25.27 -15.49
N MET A 110 -14.46 -26.06 -15.18
CA MET A 110 -13.79 -26.06 -13.89
C MET A 110 -13.08 -24.72 -13.62
N HIS A 111 -12.36 -24.17 -14.62
CA HIS A 111 -11.75 -22.84 -14.52
C HIS A 111 -12.80 -21.74 -14.35
N ARG A 112 -13.95 -21.84 -15.05
CA ARG A 112 -15.06 -20.88 -14.92
C ARG A 112 -15.70 -20.93 -13.53
N ALA A 113 -15.83 -22.12 -12.93
CA ALA A 113 -16.33 -22.29 -11.57
C ALA A 113 -15.40 -21.64 -10.53
N VAL A 114 -14.09 -21.89 -10.63
CA VAL A 114 -13.07 -21.25 -9.79
C VAL A 114 -13.15 -19.72 -9.91
N MET A 115 -13.23 -19.20 -11.14
CA MET A 115 -13.37 -17.76 -11.37
C MET A 115 -14.65 -17.17 -10.77
N SER A 116 -15.79 -17.87 -10.85
CA SER A 116 -17.04 -17.44 -10.22
C SER A 116 -16.90 -17.33 -8.71
N GLU A 117 -16.24 -18.30 -8.07
CA GLU A 117 -16.02 -18.31 -6.63
C GLU A 117 -15.09 -17.17 -6.18
N ILE A 118 -14.00 -16.94 -6.90
CA ILE A 118 -13.11 -15.79 -6.69
C ILE A 118 -13.89 -14.47 -6.77
N VAL A 119 -14.74 -14.31 -7.79
CA VAL A 119 -15.56 -13.10 -7.97
C VAL A 119 -16.54 -12.93 -6.81
N GLN A 120 -17.16 -14.01 -6.34
CA GLN A 120 -18.10 -13.96 -5.22
C GLN A 120 -17.40 -13.59 -3.91
N LEU A 121 -16.24 -14.19 -3.62
CA LEU A 121 -15.44 -13.86 -2.45
C LEU A 121 -14.93 -12.42 -2.50
N ARG A 122 -14.49 -11.93 -3.67
CA ARG A 122 -14.11 -10.52 -3.83
C ARG A 122 -15.28 -9.57 -3.58
N LYS A 123 -16.51 -9.91 -4.00
CA LYS A 123 -17.70 -9.11 -3.67
C LYS A 123 -17.98 -9.07 -2.17
N GLN A 124 -17.79 -10.19 -1.47
CA GLN A 124 -18.00 -10.28 -0.02
C GLN A 124 -16.92 -9.55 0.79
N LEU A 125 -15.66 -9.71 0.38
CA LEU A 125 -14.50 -9.11 1.05
C LEU A 125 -14.30 -7.64 0.68
N GLY A 126 -14.78 -7.21 -0.48
CA GLY A 126 -14.62 -5.85 -0.98
C GLY A 126 -13.17 -5.38 -0.95
N PHE A 127 -12.94 -4.20 -0.38
CA PHE A 127 -11.62 -3.58 -0.28
C PHE A 127 -10.61 -4.37 0.58
N LEU A 128 -11.04 -5.37 1.36
CA LEU A 128 -10.15 -6.13 2.23
C LEU A 128 -9.13 -6.97 1.45
N VAL A 129 -9.49 -7.49 0.27
CA VAL A 129 -8.57 -8.26 -0.58
C VAL A 129 -7.44 -7.36 -1.09
N ASP A 130 -7.78 -6.17 -1.58
CA ASP A 130 -6.80 -5.20 -2.06
C ASP A 130 -5.89 -4.69 -0.94
N THR A 131 -6.46 -4.57 0.27
CA THR A 131 -5.74 -4.12 1.46
C THR A 131 -4.83 -5.22 2.03
N ASP A 132 -5.21 -6.51 1.98
CA ASP A 132 -4.32 -7.63 2.36
C ASP A 132 -3.09 -7.68 1.44
N ASN A 133 -3.37 -7.64 0.13
CA ASN A 133 -2.34 -7.66 -0.90
C ASN A 133 -1.39 -6.46 -0.75
N PHE A 134 -1.95 -5.30 -0.42
CA PHE A 134 -1.19 -4.10 -0.10
C PHE A 134 -0.24 -4.30 1.08
N TYR A 135 -0.71 -4.80 2.23
CA TYR A 135 0.16 -5.03 3.38
C TYR A 135 1.21 -6.11 3.13
N ARG A 136 0.86 -7.17 2.39
CA ARG A 136 1.80 -8.22 2.02
C ARG A 136 2.95 -7.67 1.17
N ARG A 137 2.62 -6.87 0.15
CA ARG A 137 3.63 -6.23 -0.72
C ARG A 137 4.43 -5.16 0.01
N LEU A 138 3.80 -4.37 0.87
CA LEU A 138 4.50 -3.39 1.71
C LEU A 138 5.52 -4.08 2.62
N LYS A 139 5.16 -5.23 3.21
CA LYS A 139 6.09 -6.03 4.02
C LYS A 139 7.30 -6.49 3.19
N ILE A 140 7.06 -7.03 1.98
CA ILE A 140 8.14 -7.42 1.06
C ILE A 140 9.05 -6.22 0.75
N LEU A 141 8.48 -5.04 0.47
CA LEU A 141 9.26 -3.83 0.21
C LEU A 141 10.13 -3.45 1.43
N ILE A 142 9.57 -3.50 2.64
CA ILE A 142 10.31 -3.25 3.89
C ILE A 142 11.45 -4.26 4.06
N ASP A 143 11.19 -5.54 3.82
CA ASP A 143 12.19 -6.61 3.94
C ASP A 143 13.34 -6.41 2.93
N VAL A 144 13.02 -6.06 1.68
CA VAL A 144 14.01 -5.74 0.63
C VAL A 144 14.84 -4.52 1.02
N MET A 145 14.21 -3.44 1.49
CA MET A 145 14.91 -2.23 1.92
C MET A 145 15.82 -2.48 3.13
N SER A 146 15.36 -3.30 4.08
CA SER A 146 16.17 -3.73 5.24
C SER A 146 17.37 -4.57 4.80
N TRP A 147 17.17 -5.48 3.85
CA TRP A 147 18.25 -6.26 3.25
C TRP A 147 19.27 -5.37 2.51
N LEU A 148 18.82 -4.43 1.67
CA LEU A 148 19.69 -3.46 1.00
C LEU A 148 20.50 -2.64 2.01
N ARG A 149 19.86 -2.16 3.08
CA ARG A 149 20.55 -1.45 4.17
C ARG A 149 21.63 -2.30 4.83
N SER A 150 21.41 -3.61 4.98
CA SER A 150 22.39 -4.53 5.55
C SER A 150 23.60 -4.78 4.65
N LYS A 151 23.46 -4.53 3.34
CA LYS A 151 24.53 -4.68 2.33
C LYS A 151 25.31 -3.39 2.05
N LEU A 152 24.77 -2.24 2.46
CA LEU A 152 25.41 -0.92 2.35
C LEU A 152 26.21 -0.54 3.61
N LYS A 153 26.31 -1.44 4.59
CA LYS A 153 27.27 -1.39 5.70
C LYS A 153 28.51 -2.18 5.32
#